data_AF-W2N2I2-F1
#
_entry.id   AF-W2N2I2-F1
#
_cell.length_a   1.000
_cell.length_b   1.000
_cell.length_c   1.000
_cell.angle_alpha   90.00
_cell.angle_beta   90.00
_cell.angle_gamma   90.00
#
_symmetry.space_group_name_H-M   'P 1'
#
loop_
_entity.id
_entity.type
_entity.pdbx_description
1 polymer ?
#
loop_
_entity_poly.entity_id
_entity_poly.type
_entity_poly.pdbx_seq_one_letter_code
_entity_poly.pdbx_strand_id
1 'polypeptide(L)'
;MDSSLDVTEETLEHVAAQGIILAISKLKKHRWNASINDYEILAGWKGLEFVEDSWEPLSSLAKQVRVLLDQYIQKQDAKVRTYWEDHLSKFQ
;
A
#
# COMPACT_ATOMS: atom_id res chain seq x y z
N MET A 1 4.94 -45.38 29.37
CA MET A 1 4.70 -45.21 27.93
C MET A 1 4.10 -43.83 27.77
N ASP A 2 5.00 -42.85 27.83
CA ASP A 2 4.77 -41.50 27.36
C ASP A 2 4.94 -41.54 25.83
N SER A 3 3.99 -40.99 25.09
CA SER A 3 4.21 -40.48 23.74
C SER A 3 2.97 -39.69 23.32
N SER A 4 3.01 -38.43 23.77
CA SER A 4 2.66 -37.24 22.98
C SER A 4 1.27 -37.19 22.36
N LEU A 5 0.42 -36.42 23.04
CA LEU A 5 -0.72 -35.74 22.44
C LEU A 5 -0.25 -35.00 21.20
N ASP A 6 -0.96 -35.24 20.10
CA ASP A 6 -0.86 -34.55 18.83
C ASP A 6 -1.29 -33.09 19.05
N VAL A 7 -0.34 -32.24 19.45
CA VAL A 7 -0.59 -30.81 19.63
C VAL A 7 -0.63 -30.19 18.24
N THR A 8 -1.85 -30.08 17.74
CA THR A 8 -2.32 -29.18 16.67
C THR A 8 -1.34 -28.05 16.36
N GLU A 9 -0.71 -28.12 15.19
CA GLU A 9 -0.11 -26.96 14.49
C GLU A 9 -1.20 -25.97 14.11
N GLU A 10 -1.82 -25.29 15.08
CA GLU A 10 -2.71 -24.17 14.77
C GLU A 10 -2.68 -23.14 15.90
N THR A 11 -1.49 -22.67 16.26
CA THR A 11 -1.38 -21.39 16.95
C THR A 11 0.00 -20.81 16.70
N LEU A 12 0.18 -20.08 15.60
CA LEU A 12 1.15 -19.00 15.60
C LEU A 12 0.67 -17.88 14.65
N GLU A 13 0.28 -16.80 15.30
CA GLU A 13 0.35 -15.43 14.79
C GLU A 13 -0.73 -14.99 13.81
N HIS A 14 -1.99 -15.05 14.25
CA HIS A 14 -2.91 -13.96 13.92
C HIS A 14 -2.57 -12.72 14.78
N VAL A 15 -1.37 -12.17 14.62
CA VAL A 15 -1.16 -10.76 14.96
C VAL A 15 -1.88 -10.01 13.84
N ALA A 16 -3.14 -9.65 14.10
CA ALA A 16 -3.81 -8.63 13.32
C ALA A 16 -2.92 -7.39 13.40
N ALA A 17 -2.08 -7.18 12.37
CA ALA A 17 -1.21 -6.05 12.26
C ALA A 17 -2.10 -4.81 12.17
N GLN A 18 -2.43 -4.22 13.32
CA GLN A 18 -2.79 -2.82 13.36
C GLN A 18 -1.51 -2.09 12.94
N GLY A 19 -1.43 -1.83 11.62
CA GLY A 19 -0.24 -1.26 11.02
C GLY A 19 0.15 0.03 11.72
N ILE A 20 1.45 0.28 11.81
CA ILE A 20 1.97 1.57 12.29
C ILE A 20 1.55 2.63 11.28
N ILE A 21 0.91 3.72 11.75
CA ILE A 21 0.60 4.87 10.91
C ILE A 21 1.91 5.65 10.70
N LEU A 22 2.45 5.58 9.48
CA LEU A 22 3.65 6.31 9.07
C LEU A 22 3.27 7.52 8.21
N ALA A 23 3.89 8.67 8.48
CA ALA A 23 3.72 9.85 7.64
C ALA A 23 4.52 9.70 6.34
N ILE A 24 3.93 10.10 5.21
CA ILE A 24 4.61 10.09 3.92
C ILE A 24 5.57 11.28 3.84
N SER A 25 6.82 11.01 3.47
CA SER A 25 7.82 12.01 3.09
C SER A 25 7.65 12.42 1.63
N LYS A 26 7.55 11.43 0.72
CA LYS A 26 7.42 11.68 -0.73
C LYS A 26 6.82 10.48 -1.47
N LEU A 27 5.98 10.75 -2.47
CA LEU A 27 5.60 9.78 -3.50
C LEU A 27 6.62 9.84 -4.66
N LYS A 28 7.27 8.71 -4.96
CA LYS A 28 8.50 8.69 -5.74
C LYS A 28 8.33 8.17 -7.17
N LYS A 29 7.61 7.05 -7.32
CA LYS A 29 7.42 6.33 -8.59
C LYS A 29 6.05 5.66 -8.60
N HIS A 30 5.58 5.25 -9.77
CA HIS A 30 4.36 4.46 -9.92
C HIS A 30 4.59 3.29 -10.89
N ARG A 31 3.85 2.20 -10.71
CA ARG A 31 3.84 1.04 -11.62
C ARG A 31 2.47 0.38 -11.66
N TRP A 32 2.13 -0.24 -12.78
CA TRP A 32 0.97 -1.12 -12.85
C TRP A 32 1.29 -2.46 -12.19
N ASN A 33 0.47 -2.91 -11.24
CA ASN A 33 0.54 -4.25 -10.66
C ASN A 33 -0.67 -5.08 -11.12
N ALA A 34 -0.41 -6.00 -12.06
CA ALA A 34 -1.44 -6.87 -12.63
C ALA A 34 -2.05 -7.84 -11.61
N SER A 35 -1.34 -8.21 -10.54
CA SER A 35 -1.83 -9.13 -9.51
C SER A 35 -2.95 -8.53 -8.67
N ILE A 36 -2.95 -7.21 -8.46
CA ILE A 36 -4.00 -6.49 -7.73
C ILE A 36 -4.91 -5.67 -8.66
N ASN A 37 -4.62 -5.67 -9.96
CA ASN A 37 -5.32 -4.87 -10.97
C ASN A 37 -5.42 -3.39 -10.59
N ASP A 38 -4.34 -2.85 -10.02
CA ASP A 38 -4.24 -1.47 -9.53
C ASP A 38 -2.84 -0.92 -9.80
N TYR A 39 -2.70 0.40 -9.77
CA TYR A 39 -1.38 1.00 -9.68
C TYR A 39 -0.85 0.89 -8.27
N GLU A 40 0.47 0.73 -8.15
CA GLU A 40 1.19 0.93 -6.90
C GLU A 40 2.03 2.20 -6.99
N ILE A 41 2.18 2.88 -5.86
CA ILE A 41 3.01 4.07 -5.72
C ILE A 41 4.11 3.77 -4.71
N LEU A 42 5.36 4.07 -5.07
CA LEU A 42 6.49 3.96 -4.15
C LEU A 42 6.42 5.12 -3.16
N ALA A 43 6.02 4.83 -1.92
CA ALA A 43 5.94 5.78 -0.83
C ALA A 43 7.25 5.75 -0.04
N GLY A 44 7.88 6.92 0.10
CA GLY A 44 8.96 7.10 1.06
C GLY A 44 8.42 7.65 2.37
N TRP A 45 8.84 7.06 3.47
CA TRP A 45 8.33 7.35 4.81
C TRP A 45 9.15 8.43 5.52
N LYS A 46 8.47 9.29 6.27
CA LYS A 46 9.13 10.36 7.02
C LYS A 46 9.91 9.77 8.19
N GLY A 47 11.18 10.11 8.26
CA GLY A 47 12.08 9.64 9.33
C GLY A 47 12.66 8.26 9.11
N LEU A 48 12.36 7.60 7.98
CA LEU A 48 12.94 6.32 7.60
C LEU A 48 13.90 6.47 6.41
N GLU A 49 14.81 5.50 6.28
CA GLU A 49 15.74 5.43 5.16
C GLU A 49 15.05 4.96 3.87
N PHE A 50 15.70 5.17 2.72
CA PHE A 50 15.12 4.80 1.42
C PHE A 50 14.92 3.29 1.25
N VAL A 51 15.61 2.45 2.04
CA VAL A 51 15.43 1.00 2.04
C VAL A 51 14.05 0.60 2.60
N GLU A 52 13.44 1.46 3.41
CA GLU A 52 12.11 1.27 3.98
C GLU A 52 11.00 1.76 3.05
N ASP A 53 11.32 2.34 1.88
CA ASP A 53 10.31 2.71 0.90
C ASP A 53 9.48 1.49 0.49
N SER A 54 8.15 1.62 0.46
CA SER A 54 7.25 0.53 0.10
C SER A 54 6.36 0.89 -1.09
N TRP A 55 5.98 -0.15 -1.84
CA TRP A 55 4.99 -0.04 -2.92
C TRP A 55 3.61 -0.21 -2.31
N GLU A 56 2.87 0.90 -2.23
CA GLU A 56 1.53 0.92 -1.68
C GLU A 56 0.49 0.95 -2.80
N PRO A 57 -0.60 0.16 -2.71
CA PRO A 57 -1.70 0.25 -3.66
C PRO A 57 -2.26 1.68 -3.72
N LEU A 58 -2.50 2.17 -4.94
CA LEU A 58 -3.06 3.49 -5.19
C LEU A 58 -4.42 3.63 -4.48
N SER A 59 -5.25 2.59 -4.53
CA SER A 59 -6.51 2.51 -3.79
C SER A 59 -6.36 2.62 -2.26
N SER A 60 -5.27 2.10 -1.69
CA SER A 60 -4.97 2.23 -0.26
C SER A 60 -4.56 3.67 0.08
N LEU A 61 -3.64 4.25 -0.71
CA LEU A 61 -3.21 5.64 -0.54
C LEU A 61 -4.35 6.63 -0.76
N ALA A 62 -5.29 6.34 -1.66
CA ALA A 62 -6.45 7.20 -1.92
C ALA A 62 -7.32 7.38 -0.67
N LYS A 63 -7.44 6.35 0.17
CA LYS A 63 -8.19 6.41 1.43
C LYS A 63 -7.47 7.18 2.53
N GLN A 64 -6.14 7.21 2.49
CA GLN A 64 -5.31 7.75 3.58
C GLN A 64 -4.80 9.16 3.31
N VAL A 65 -4.40 9.46 2.06
CA VAL A 65 -3.65 10.65 1.67
C VAL A 65 -4.09 11.22 0.32
N ARG A 66 -5.41 11.21 0.07
CA ARG A 66 -6.04 11.60 -1.21
C ARG A 66 -5.46 12.85 -1.85
N VAL A 67 -5.36 13.95 -1.10
CA VAL A 67 -4.89 15.26 -1.60
C VAL A 67 -3.44 15.19 -2.09
N LEU A 68 -2.56 14.49 -1.35
CA LEU A 68 -1.16 14.32 -1.75
C LEU A 68 -1.05 13.44 -3.01
N LEU A 69 -1.86 12.39 -3.07
CA LEU A 69 -1.92 11.48 -4.22
C LEU A 69 -2.42 12.20 -5.47
N ASP A 70 -3.48 13.01 -5.37
CA ASP A 70 -4.00 13.86 -6.45
C ASP A 70 -2.88 14.75 -7.03
N GLN A 71 -2.17 15.48 -6.16
CA GLN A 71 -1.09 16.38 -6.58
C GLN A 71 0.07 15.64 -7.27
N TYR A 72 0.37 14.41 -6.84
CA TYR A 72 1.38 13.58 -7.46
C TYR A 72 0.93 13.12 -8.86
N ILE A 73 -0.28 12.54 -8.97
CA ILE A 73 -0.82 11.95 -10.20
C ILE A 73 -0.98 13.01 -11.30
N GLN A 74 -1.42 14.22 -10.97
CA GLN A 74 -1.59 15.30 -11.95
C GLN A 74 -0.30 15.69 -12.69
N LYS A 75 0.87 15.30 -12.17
CA LYS A 75 2.18 15.56 -12.77
C LYS A 75 2.75 14.36 -13.56
N GLN A 76 2.01 13.25 -13.65
CA GLN A 76 2.48 12.01 -14.27
C GLN A 76 1.95 11.83 -15.70
N ASP A 77 2.33 10.72 -16.35
CA ASP A 77 1.86 10.40 -17.68
C ASP A 77 0.34 10.16 -17.74
N ALA A 78 -0.19 10.13 -18.97
CA ALA A 78 -1.62 10.03 -19.19
C ALA A 78 -2.23 8.72 -18.68
N LYS A 79 -1.50 7.60 -18.64
CA LYS A 79 -2.08 6.30 -18.28
C LYS A 79 -2.53 6.26 -16.82
N VAL A 80 -1.64 6.67 -15.91
CA VAL A 80 -1.98 6.70 -14.48
C VAL A 80 -3.00 7.80 -14.16
N ARG A 81 -2.96 8.93 -14.90
CA ARG A 81 -3.97 10.00 -14.75
C ARG A 81 -5.36 9.55 -15.17
N THR A 82 -5.51 8.96 -16.36
CA THR A 82 -6.80 8.44 -16.83
C THR A 82 -7.32 7.35 -15.90
N TYR A 83 -6.46 6.40 -15.49
CA TYR A 83 -6.87 5.39 -14.51
C TYR A 83 -7.41 6.01 -13.22
N TRP A 84 -6.71 7.02 -12.70
CA TRP A 84 -7.13 7.73 -11.50
C TRP A 84 -8.47 8.43 -11.66
N GLU A 85 -8.65 9.17 -12.75
CA GLU A 85 -9.88 9.89 -13.10
C GLU A 85 -11.08 8.94 -13.22
N ASP A 86 -10.90 7.80 -13.89
CA ASP A 86 -11.92 6.77 -14.06
C ASP A 86 -12.32 6.09 -12.74
N HIS A 87 -11.47 6.17 -11.72
CA HIS A 87 -11.65 5.49 -10.43
C HIS A 87 -11.91 6.45 -9.26
N LEU A 88 -11.98 7.78 -9.48
CA LEU A 88 -12.17 8.77 -8.40
C LEU A 88 -13.40 8.50 -7.52
N SER A 89 -14.49 8.03 -8.13
CA SER A 89 -15.76 7.73 -7.46
C SER A 89 -15.70 6.43 -6.63
N LYS A 90 -14.76 5.53 -6.94
CA LYS A 90 -14.57 4.27 -6.19
C LYS A 90 -13.78 4.47 -4.90
N PHE A 91 -13.17 5.64 -4.74
CA PHE A 91 -12.32 5.98 -3.60
C PHE A 91 -12.94 7.03 -2.67
N GLN A 92 -14.22 7.38 -2.85
CA GLN A 92 -15.01 8.21 -1.93
C GLN A 92 -15.71 7.38 -0.86
#